data_AF-A0A2E1PA32-F1
#
_entry.id   AF-A0A2E1PA32-F1
#
_cell.length_a   1.000
_cell.length_b   1.000
_cell.length_c   1.000
_cell.angle_alpha   90.00
_cell.angle_beta   90.00
_cell.angle_gamma   90.00
#
_symmetry.space_group_name_H-M   'P 1'
#
loop_
_entity.id
_entity.type
_entity.pdbx_description
1 polymer ?
#
loop_
_entity_poly.entity_id
_entity_poly.type
_entity_poly.pdbx_seq_one_letter_code
_entity_poly.pdbx_strand_id
1 'polypeptide(L)'
;MFDRAQIANDANADLFISIHCDAHNSNAYGAGTFVLGLHANERNFQIAKKENSVIFLEEDYSQKYDGFDPSNPESVISLVLMQEEYLDQSIIAANTIQESFTKNLKRRNRTVKQAGFIVLKYTYMPSVLVETGFLTNKEEGKYLNSKKGQAEMALTIANAIIDYKNKVTNSFTQLSTDLKIDENLENIYLKVQIASGTRFLDLKPYNFKGLKQLTYSKFGKNYKYFFENTQSLKKANEFLEKAKKAGFKDALLVAFKNGKQISMNEFFLSNRN
;
A
#
# COMPACT_ATOMS: atom_id res chain seq x y z
N MET A 1 19.17 -0.12 7.83
CA MET A 1 17.69 -0.12 7.59
C MET A 1 17.22 -1.35 6.80
N PHE A 2 17.99 -1.86 5.84
CA PHE A 2 17.58 -2.95 4.94
C PHE A 2 17.29 -4.28 5.68
N ASP A 3 18.15 -4.61 6.66
CA ASP A 3 18.07 -5.86 7.42
C ASP A 3 16.73 -6.00 8.16
N ARG A 4 16.08 -4.88 8.52
CA ARG A 4 14.76 -4.89 9.20
C ARG A 4 13.65 -5.40 8.29
N ALA A 5 13.63 -4.96 7.03
CA ALA A 5 12.68 -5.43 6.04
C ALA A 5 12.95 -6.91 5.68
N GLN A 6 14.23 -7.29 5.58
CA GLN A 6 14.62 -8.67 5.32
C GLN A 6 14.17 -9.62 6.44
N ILE A 7 14.38 -9.26 7.71
CA ILE A 7 13.89 -10.07 8.85
C ILE A 7 12.38 -10.31 8.76
N ALA A 8 11.60 -9.29 8.38
CA ALA A 8 10.16 -9.41 8.23
C ALA A 8 9.75 -10.30 7.06
N ASN A 9 10.45 -10.19 5.94
CA ASN A 9 10.24 -11.04 4.76
C ASN A 9 10.58 -12.51 5.05
N ASP A 10 11.73 -12.77 5.67
CA ASP A 10 12.20 -14.11 6.00
C ASP A 10 11.27 -14.78 7.03
N ALA A 11 10.64 -13.98 7.90
CA ALA A 11 9.61 -14.44 8.82
C ALA A 11 8.24 -14.68 8.17
N ASN A 12 8.06 -14.39 6.87
CA ASN A 12 6.77 -14.37 6.17
C ASN A 12 5.71 -13.57 6.94
N ALA A 13 6.07 -12.39 7.45
CA ALA A 13 5.19 -11.59 8.29
C ALA A 13 3.92 -11.11 7.54
N ASP A 14 2.77 -11.15 8.20
CA ASP A 14 1.50 -10.64 7.65
C ASP A 14 1.39 -9.10 7.72
N LEU A 15 2.19 -8.45 8.58
CA LEU A 15 2.20 -7.01 8.80
C LEU A 15 3.56 -6.58 9.36
N PHE A 16 4.12 -5.50 8.83
CA PHE A 16 5.34 -4.87 9.33
C PHE A 16 5.02 -3.54 10.03
N ILE A 17 5.57 -3.35 11.24
CA ILE A 17 5.40 -2.10 12.02
C ILE A 17 6.77 -1.62 12.48
N SER A 18 7.15 -0.43 12.04
CA SER A 18 8.33 0.29 12.50
C SER A 18 7.91 1.28 13.59
N ILE A 19 8.39 1.12 14.83
CA ILE A 19 8.00 1.96 15.97
C ILE A 19 9.09 3.00 16.24
N HIS A 20 8.67 4.27 16.31
CA HIS A 20 9.54 5.44 16.45
C HIS A 20 9.01 6.44 17.50
N CYS A 21 9.88 7.37 17.86
CA CYS A 21 9.51 8.57 18.61
C CYS A 21 10.13 9.78 17.92
N ASP A 22 9.30 10.78 17.61
CA ASP A 22 9.68 11.95 16.84
C ASP A 22 10.43 12.97 17.73
N ALA A 23 11.10 13.93 17.09
CA ALA A 23 11.78 15.03 17.72
C ALA A 23 11.70 16.29 16.83
N HIS A 24 11.24 17.40 17.42
CA HIS A 24 11.08 18.67 16.73
C HIS A 24 11.50 19.86 17.62
N ASN A 25 11.97 20.96 17.02
CA ASN A 25 12.40 22.17 17.73
C ASN A 25 11.25 23.01 18.32
N SER A 26 10.01 22.60 18.11
CA SER A 26 8.81 23.29 18.63
C SER A 26 8.12 22.40 19.66
N ASN A 27 7.11 22.93 20.35
CA ASN A 27 6.32 22.16 21.32
C ASN A 27 5.29 21.23 20.64
N ALA A 28 5.67 20.56 19.55
CA ALA A 28 4.84 19.59 18.86
C ALA A 28 4.50 18.41 19.78
N TYR A 29 3.31 17.83 19.60
CA TYR A 29 2.86 16.68 20.36
C TYR A 29 1.87 15.82 19.56
N GLY A 30 1.62 14.61 20.05
CA GLY A 30 0.67 13.63 19.50
C GLY A 30 1.33 12.51 18.72
N ALA A 31 0.58 11.43 18.53
CA ALA A 31 1.03 10.27 17.75
C ALA A 31 0.70 10.46 16.26
N GLY A 32 1.58 9.99 15.39
CA GLY A 32 1.40 9.99 13.93
C GLY A 32 1.66 8.61 13.34
N THR A 33 1.01 8.29 12.23
CA THR A 33 1.24 7.02 11.53
C THR A 33 1.49 7.30 10.07
N PHE A 34 2.46 6.60 9.49
CA PHE A 34 2.90 6.79 8.12
C PHE A 34 2.86 5.47 7.36
N VAL A 35 2.56 5.57 6.07
CA VAL A 35 2.70 4.50 5.09
C VAL A 35 3.66 4.95 3.99
N LEU A 36 4.17 3.98 3.22
CA LEU A 36 5.00 4.29 2.07
C LEU A 36 4.16 5.05 1.03
N GLY A 37 4.70 6.13 0.46
CA GLY A 37 4.05 6.83 -0.63
C GLY A 37 4.70 8.17 -0.96
N LEU A 38 4.16 8.86 -1.96
CA LEU A 38 4.67 10.17 -2.37
C LEU A 38 4.40 11.19 -1.26
N HIS A 39 5.34 12.10 -1.05
CA HIS A 39 5.19 13.14 -0.04
C HIS A 39 4.08 14.09 -0.44
N ALA A 40 3.04 14.20 0.39
CA ALA A 40 1.96 15.16 0.19
C ALA A 40 2.41 16.62 0.38
N ASN A 41 3.52 16.86 1.08
CA ASN A 41 4.06 18.18 1.35
C ASN A 41 5.54 18.12 1.78
N GLU A 42 6.20 19.27 1.75
CA GLU A 42 7.60 19.46 2.14
C GLU A 42 7.92 18.97 3.55
N ARG A 43 6.97 19.11 4.49
CA ARG A 43 7.17 18.65 5.86
C ARG A 43 7.32 17.13 5.94
N ASN A 44 6.47 16.37 5.22
CA ASN A 44 6.57 14.92 5.15
C ASN A 44 7.88 14.48 4.49
N PHE A 45 8.36 15.24 3.49
CA PHE A 45 9.64 15.01 2.86
C PHE A 45 10.80 15.18 3.84
N GLN A 46 10.83 16.28 4.59
CA GLN A 46 11.90 16.52 5.57
C GLN A 46 11.93 15.49 6.71
N ILE A 47 10.76 15.03 7.18
CA ILE A 47 10.69 13.95 8.18
C ILE A 47 11.30 12.66 7.61
N ALA A 48 10.87 12.24 6.42
CA ALA A 48 11.42 11.04 5.79
C ALA A 48 12.91 11.17 5.49
N LYS A 49 13.38 12.34 5.05
CA LYS A 49 14.80 12.61 4.83
C LYS A 49 15.61 12.44 6.11
N LYS A 50 15.10 12.96 7.24
CA LYS A 50 15.74 12.81 8.55
C LYS A 50 15.78 11.34 8.97
N GLU A 51 14.65 10.64 8.90
CA GLU A 51 14.59 9.21 9.25
C GLU A 51 15.46 8.34 8.32
N ASN A 52 15.55 8.69 7.04
CA ASN A 52 16.39 7.98 6.09
C ASN A 52 17.88 8.32 6.23
N SER A 53 18.25 9.47 6.83
CA SER A 53 19.64 9.91 6.93
C SER A 53 20.54 8.96 7.73
N VAL A 54 19.94 8.12 8.58
CA VAL A 54 20.66 7.10 9.34
C VAL A 54 21.34 6.06 8.45
N ILE A 55 20.92 5.90 7.18
CA ILE A 55 21.57 4.98 6.23
C ILE A 55 23.02 5.36 5.95
N PHE A 56 23.37 6.64 6.07
CA PHE A 56 24.74 7.14 5.83
C PHE A 56 25.72 6.71 6.93
N LEU A 57 25.22 6.15 8.04
CA LEU A 57 26.05 5.60 9.11
C LEU A 57 26.44 4.13 8.84
N GLU A 58 25.93 3.51 7.77
CA GLU A 58 26.24 2.13 7.39
C GLU A 58 27.47 2.09 6.45
N GLU A 59 28.46 1.23 6.74
CA GLU A 59 29.75 1.18 6.03
C GLU A 59 29.62 0.91 4.51
N ASP A 60 28.53 0.26 4.06
CA ASP A 60 28.29 -0.14 2.66
C ASP A 60 27.06 0.53 2.00
N TYR A 61 26.64 1.72 2.48
CA TYR A 61 25.36 2.33 2.06
C TYR A 61 25.17 2.42 0.54
N SER A 62 26.22 2.75 -0.22
CA SER A 62 26.13 2.99 -1.67
C SER A 62 25.77 1.73 -2.45
N GLN A 63 26.30 0.57 -2.04
CA GLN A 63 25.97 -0.73 -2.63
C GLN A 63 24.64 -1.27 -2.07
N LYS A 64 24.41 -1.10 -0.76
CA LYS A 64 23.22 -1.64 -0.05
C LYS A 64 21.92 -0.95 -0.44
N TYR A 65 21.99 0.30 -0.90
CA TYR A 65 20.83 1.11 -1.29
C TYR A 65 20.80 1.54 -2.76
N ASP A 66 21.62 0.92 -3.62
CA ASP A 66 21.63 1.14 -5.08
C ASP A 66 21.70 2.63 -5.46
N GLY A 67 22.59 3.38 -4.77
CA GLY A 67 22.75 4.82 -5.00
C GLY A 67 21.58 5.70 -4.53
N PHE A 68 20.68 5.20 -3.67
CA PHE A 68 19.57 6.00 -3.11
C PHE A 68 20.06 7.27 -2.42
N ASP A 69 19.55 8.41 -2.89
CA ASP A 69 19.73 9.70 -2.26
C ASP A 69 18.38 10.18 -1.65
N PRO A 70 18.25 10.23 -0.31
CA PRO A 70 17.04 10.70 0.36
C PRO A 70 16.73 12.19 0.12
N SER A 71 17.65 12.95 -0.49
CA SER A 71 17.43 14.33 -0.92
C SER A 71 17.02 14.47 -2.39
N ASN A 72 17.09 13.38 -3.17
CA ASN A 72 16.75 13.32 -4.58
C ASN A 72 15.29 12.84 -4.77
N PRO A 73 14.38 13.69 -5.31
CA PRO A 73 12.98 13.33 -5.54
C PRO A 73 12.80 12.12 -6.47
N GLU A 74 13.64 11.92 -7.48
CA GLU A 74 13.60 10.78 -8.39
C GLU A 74 13.91 9.46 -7.66
N SER A 75 14.86 9.45 -6.72
CA SER A 75 15.14 8.29 -5.87
C SER A 75 13.95 7.93 -4.97
N VAL A 76 13.22 8.95 -4.47
CA VAL A 76 11.98 8.76 -3.70
C VAL A 76 10.83 8.24 -4.58
N ILE A 77 10.68 8.76 -5.79
CA ILE A 77 9.66 8.28 -6.74
C ILE A 77 9.91 6.81 -7.10
N SER A 78 11.16 6.42 -7.36
CA SER A 78 11.56 5.02 -7.60
C SER A 78 11.21 4.12 -6.41
N LEU A 79 11.40 4.61 -5.19
CA LEU A 79 11.06 3.91 -3.94
C LEU A 79 9.54 3.66 -3.80
N VAL A 80 8.70 4.59 -4.24
CA VAL A 80 7.24 4.48 -4.14
C VAL A 80 6.63 3.60 -5.25
N LEU A 81 7.17 3.66 -6.47
CA LEU A 81 6.65 2.88 -7.61
C LEU A 81 6.80 1.37 -7.45
N MET A 82 7.71 0.90 -6.58
CA MET A 82 7.93 -0.53 -6.34
C MET A 82 6.88 -1.19 -5.42
N GLN A 83 6.04 -0.43 -4.70
CA GLN A 83 5.26 -0.97 -3.57
C GLN A 83 3.77 -0.54 -3.54
N GLU A 84 3.09 -0.56 -4.70
CA GLU A 84 1.63 -0.29 -4.76
C GLU A 84 0.77 -1.43 -4.15
N GLU A 85 1.24 -2.67 -4.15
CA GLU A 85 0.39 -3.86 -3.87
C GLU A 85 -0.20 -3.90 -2.46
N TYR A 86 0.54 -3.41 -1.46
CA TYR A 86 0.12 -3.45 -0.04
C TYR A 86 -0.31 -2.09 0.51
N LEU A 87 -0.40 -1.06 -0.34
CA LEU A 87 -0.65 0.31 0.11
C LEU A 87 -2.01 0.45 0.82
N ASP A 88 -3.08 -0.09 0.23
CA ASP A 88 -4.43 0.00 0.81
C ASP A 88 -4.50 -0.70 2.18
N GLN A 89 -3.93 -1.89 2.28
CA GLN A 89 -3.85 -2.65 3.53
C GLN A 89 -3.01 -1.92 4.58
N SER A 90 -1.92 -1.25 4.16
CA SER A 90 -1.09 -0.41 5.01
C SER A 90 -1.86 0.82 5.50
N ILE A 91 -2.69 1.45 4.67
CA ILE A 91 -3.55 2.57 5.04
C ILE A 91 -4.61 2.14 6.06
N ILE A 92 -5.24 0.97 5.89
CA ILE A 92 -6.21 0.44 6.85
C ILE A 92 -5.54 0.14 8.20
N ALA A 93 -4.35 -0.47 8.18
CA ALA A 93 -3.55 -0.71 9.39
C ALA A 93 -3.19 0.63 10.08
N ALA A 94 -2.67 1.59 9.32
CA ALA A 94 -2.27 2.89 9.81
C ALA A 94 -3.43 3.67 10.44
N ASN A 95 -4.60 3.68 9.78
CA ASN A 95 -5.80 4.34 10.31
C ASN A 95 -6.29 3.65 11.59
N THR A 96 -6.28 2.31 11.61
CA THR A 96 -6.72 1.55 12.80
C THR A 96 -5.82 1.84 14.00
N ILE A 97 -4.50 1.92 13.80
CA ILE A 97 -3.53 2.30 14.84
C ILE A 97 -3.75 3.75 15.29
N GLN A 98 -3.87 4.69 14.34
CA GLN A 98 -4.06 6.11 14.63
C GLN A 98 -5.36 6.38 15.42
N GLU A 99 -6.45 5.70 15.06
CA GLU A 99 -7.71 5.77 15.79
C GLU A 99 -7.59 5.19 17.20
N SER A 100 -6.87 4.07 17.35
CA SER A 100 -6.66 3.44 18.66
C SER A 100 -5.94 4.40 19.63
N PHE A 101 -4.90 5.12 19.17
CA PHE A 101 -4.25 6.15 19.99
C PHE A 101 -5.19 7.28 20.40
N THR A 102 -6.07 7.69 19.49
CA THR A 102 -7.01 8.78 19.74
C THR A 102 -8.11 8.35 20.73
N LYS A 103 -8.68 7.16 20.53
CA LYS A 103 -9.79 6.63 21.33
C LYS A 103 -9.35 6.22 22.74
N ASN A 104 -8.25 5.47 22.83
CA ASN A 104 -7.82 4.80 24.06
C ASN A 104 -6.85 5.64 24.90
N LEU A 105 -5.92 6.36 24.25
CA LEU A 105 -4.89 7.14 24.94
C LEU A 105 -5.11 8.66 24.85
N LYS A 106 -6.20 9.11 24.20
CA LYS A 106 -6.55 10.52 24.01
C LYS A 106 -5.42 11.35 23.39
N ARG A 107 -4.53 10.72 22.61
CA ARG A 107 -3.43 11.42 21.94
C ARG A 107 -4.00 12.25 20.80
N ARG A 108 -3.35 13.38 20.51
CA ARG A 108 -3.72 14.21 19.37
C ARG A 108 -3.60 13.40 18.08
N ASN A 109 -4.69 13.35 17.32
CA ASN A 109 -4.69 12.72 16.00
C ASN A 109 -3.89 13.59 15.02
N ARG A 110 -2.80 13.04 14.47
CA ARG A 110 -1.95 13.72 13.47
C ARG A 110 -2.16 13.19 12.06
N THR A 111 -3.25 12.43 11.86
CA THR A 111 -3.67 11.74 10.63
C THR A 111 -2.64 10.74 10.11
N VAL A 112 -3.11 9.83 9.26
CA VAL A 112 -2.22 8.98 8.45
C VAL A 112 -1.59 9.84 7.36
N LYS A 113 -0.31 9.59 7.06
CA LYS A 113 0.47 10.33 6.06
C LYS A 113 1.24 9.37 5.17
N GLN A 114 1.56 9.83 3.98
CA GLN A 114 2.44 9.14 3.05
C GLN A 114 3.80 9.82 2.98
N ALA A 115 4.86 9.01 2.98
CA ALA A 115 6.22 9.46 2.80
C ALA A 115 7.16 8.31 2.38
N GLY A 116 8.22 8.65 1.65
CA GLY A 116 9.27 7.73 1.19
C GLY A 116 10.21 7.21 2.27
N PHE A 117 9.70 6.51 3.29
CA PHE A 117 10.54 5.91 4.33
C PHE A 117 11.21 4.63 3.83
N ILE A 118 12.53 4.58 3.87
CA ILE A 118 13.29 3.42 3.36
C ILE A 118 13.09 2.16 4.20
N VAL A 119 12.74 2.29 5.49
CA VAL A 119 12.45 1.14 6.36
C VAL A 119 11.17 0.40 5.98
N LEU A 120 10.25 1.08 5.29
CA LEU A 120 9.04 0.49 4.76
C LEU A 120 9.26 -0.06 3.35
N LYS A 121 10.40 0.25 2.71
CA LYS A 121 10.80 -0.29 1.42
C LYS A 121 11.19 -1.76 1.57
N TYR A 122 10.95 -2.53 0.51
CA TYR A 122 11.29 -3.97 0.40
C TYR A 122 10.56 -4.89 1.37
N THR A 123 9.54 -4.41 2.08
CA THR A 123 8.60 -5.27 2.79
C THR A 123 7.64 -5.91 1.79
N TYR A 124 7.49 -7.24 1.81
CA TYR A 124 6.53 -7.99 0.99
C TYR A 124 5.22 -8.27 1.75
N MET A 125 4.79 -7.28 2.53
CA MET A 125 3.57 -7.28 3.31
C MET A 125 3.16 -5.82 3.60
N PRO A 126 1.93 -5.57 4.10
CA PRO A 126 1.53 -4.26 4.60
C PRO A 126 2.53 -3.70 5.61
N SER A 127 2.87 -2.42 5.50
CA SER A 127 3.93 -1.81 6.29
C SER A 127 3.55 -0.40 6.77
N VAL A 128 3.80 -0.13 8.05
CA VAL A 128 3.52 1.16 8.68
C VAL A 128 4.69 1.63 9.54
N LEU A 129 4.90 2.94 9.59
CA LEU A 129 5.77 3.58 10.57
C LEU A 129 4.91 4.35 11.58
N VAL A 130 5.10 4.04 12.86
CA VAL A 130 4.33 4.60 13.97
C VAL A 130 5.21 5.53 14.78
N GLU A 131 4.89 6.82 14.76
CA GLU A 131 5.45 7.81 15.66
C GLU A 131 4.59 7.90 16.92
N THR A 132 5.12 7.41 18.02
CA THR A 132 4.37 7.32 19.29
C THR A 132 4.16 8.68 19.95
N GLY A 133 5.03 9.66 19.70
CA GLY A 133 4.97 11.04 20.17
C GLY A 133 6.32 11.75 20.05
N PHE A 134 6.42 12.95 20.59
CA PHE A 134 7.62 13.80 20.47
C PHE A 134 8.47 13.75 21.75
N LEU A 135 9.68 13.19 21.70
CA LEU A 135 10.59 13.15 22.86
C LEU A 135 11.06 14.55 23.29
N THR A 136 11.07 15.51 22.36
CA THR A 136 11.42 16.91 22.65
C THR A 136 10.33 17.67 23.40
N ASN A 137 9.10 17.15 23.44
CA ASN A 137 8.03 17.70 24.25
C ASN A 137 8.16 17.19 25.69
N LYS A 138 8.23 18.10 26.66
CA LYS A 138 8.49 17.74 28.07
C LYS A 138 7.48 16.76 28.66
N GLU A 139 6.19 16.91 28.33
CA GLU A 139 5.14 16.05 28.88
C GLU A 139 5.05 14.72 28.13
N GLU A 140 5.19 14.73 26.79
CA GLU A 140 5.23 13.49 26.02
C GLU A 140 6.49 12.66 26.33
N GLY A 141 7.65 13.30 26.42
CA GLY A 141 8.92 12.64 26.74
C GLY A 141 8.88 11.95 28.10
N LYS A 142 8.34 12.60 29.14
CA LYS A 142 8.13 11.96 30.45
C LYS A 142 7.22 10.74 30.35
N TYR A 143 6.12 10.86 29.62
CA TYR A 143 5.16 9.77 29.44
C TYR A 143 5.79 8.58 28.70
N LEU A 144 6.42 8.82 27.55
CA LEU A 144 7.04 7.80 26.70
C LEU A 144 8.25 7.13 27.37
N ASN A 145 8.94 7.84 28.28
CA ASN A 145 10.03 7.28 29.07
C ASN A 145 9.57 6.51 30.33
N SER A 146 8.26 6.56 30.65
CA SER A 146 7.71 5.85 31.82
C SER A 146 7.30 4.43 31.47
N LYS A 147 7.46 3.48 32.42
CA LYS A 147 6.97 2.10 32.26
C LYS A 147 5.48 2.05 31.94
N LYS A 148 4.69 2.92 32.58
CA LYS A 148 3.25 3.03 32.34
C LYS A 148 2.96 3.42 30.89
N GLY A 149 3.58 4.48 30.38
CA GLY A 149 3.35 4.96 29.01
C GLY A 149 3.81 3.95 27.95
N GLN A 150 4.93 3.27 28.18
CA GLN A 150 5.39 2.18 27.30
C GLN A 150 4.40 1.01 27.25
N ALA A 151 3.89 0.58 28.40
CA ALA A 151 2.90 -0.49 28.49
C ALA A 151 1.57 -0.10 27.82
N GLU A 152 1.08 1.12 28.08
CA GLU A 152 -0.14 1.64 27.47
C GLU A 152 -0.01 1.76 25.94
N MET A 153 1.13 2.27 25.44
CA MET A 153 1.41 2.37 24.00
C MET A 153 1.46 1.00 23.35
N ALA A 154 2.21 0.05 23.93
CA ALA A 154 2.34 -1.31 23.42
C ALA A 154 0.99 -2.04 23.37
N LEU A 155 0.20 -1.96 24.44
CA LEU A 155 -1.13 -2.58 24.49
C LEU A 155 -2.09 -1.95 23.47
N THR A 156 -2.02 -0.62 23.29
CA THR A 156 -2.85 0.10 22.32
C THR A 156 -2.53 -0.31 20.88
N ILE A 157 -1.24 -0.49 20.56
CA ILE A 157 -0.79 -0.98 19.26
C ILE A 157 -1.21 -2.44 19.06
N ALA A 158 -1.00 -3.31 20.06
CA ALA A 158 -1.37 -4.72 19.98
C ALA A 158 -2.88 -4.91 19.71
N ASN A 159 -3.74 -4.18 20.43
CA ASN A 159 -5.18 -4.21 20.21
C ASN A 159 -5.54 -3.69 18.80
N ALA A 160 -4.88 -2.64 18.32
CA ALA A 160 -5.10 -2.12 16.98
C ALA A 160 -4.73 -3.13 15.88
N ILE A 161 -3.69 -3.95 16.09
CA ILE A 161 -3.32 -5.04 15.17
C ILE A 161 -4.40 -6.12 15.12
N ILE A 162 -4.97 -6.48 16.28
CA ILE A 162 -6.09 -7.43 16.35
C ILE A 162 -7.31 -6.88 15.61
N ASP A 163 -7.64 -5.60 15.83
CA ASP A 163 -8.75 -4.94 15.14
C ASP A 163 -8.53 -4.86 13.62
N TYR A 164 -7.30 -4.55 13.19
CA TYR A 164 -6.91 -4.57 11.79
C TYR A 164 -7.09 -5.96 11.17
N LYS A 165 -6.58 -7.00 11.82
CA LYS A 165 -6.74 -8.39 11.38
C LYS A 165 -8.21 -8.74 11.21
N ASN A 166 -9.05 -8.38 12.18
CA ASN A 166 -10.48 -8.64 12.12
C ASN A 166 -11.15 -7.87 10.98
N LYS A 167 -10.78 -6.60 10.74
CA LYS A 167 -11.29 -5.82 9.60
C LYS A 167 -10.93 -6.46 8.27
N VAL A 168 -9.66 -6.81 8.05
CA VAL A 168 -9.21 -7.43 6.80
C VAL A 168 -9.86 -8.80 6.61
N THR A 169 -9.92 -9.62 7.66
CA THR A 169 -10.55 -10.94 7.61
C THR A 169 -12.05 -10.82 7.32
N ASN A 170 -12.76 -9.93 8.01
CA ASN A 170 -14.19 -9.71 7.80
C ASN A 170 -14.49 -9.11 6.43
N SER A 171 -13.63 -8.25 5.88
CA SER A 171 -13.76 -7.80 4.49
C SER A 171 -13.71 -8.99 3.53
N PHE A 172 -12.83 -9.98 3.74
CA PHE A 172 -12.81 -11.21 2.93
C PHE A 172 -14.07 -12.07 3.12
N THR A 173 -14.55 -12.24 4.36
CA THR A 173 -15.79 -12.99 4.64
C THR A 173 -17.02 -12.29 4.05
N GLN A 174 -17.06 -10.97 4.16
CA GLN A 174 -18.14 -10.14 3.65
C GLN A 174 -18.14 -10.05 2.11
N LEU A 175 -16.97 -10.03 1.45
CA LEU A 175 -16.87 -10.19 -0.01
C LEU A 175 -17.40 -11.56 -0.50
N SER A 176 -17.35 -12.60 0.34
CA SER A 176 -17.89 -13.92 0.01
C SER A 176 -19.39 -14.09 0.33
N THR A 177 -19.97 -13.24 1.20
CA THR A 177 -21.39 -13.31 1.58
C THR A 177 -22.27 -12.17 1.05
N ASP A 178 -21.69 -10.99 0.78
CA ASP A 178 -22.36 -9.77 0.31
C ASP A 178 -21.94 -9.41 -1.13
N LEU A 179 -22.20 -10.31 -2.09
CA LEU A 179 -22.38 -9.86 -3.48
C LEU A 179 -23.68 -9.05 -3.59
N LYS A 180 -23.70 -7.87 -2.97
CA LYS A 180 -24.53 -6.73 -3.33
C LYS A 180 -23.59 -5.58 -3.67
N ILE A 181 -23.60 -5.25 -4.96
CA ILE A 181 -22.81 -4.18 -5.56
C ILE A 181 -23.26 -2.84 -4.96
N ASP A 182 -22.39 -2.14 -4.23
CA ASP A 182 -22.60 -0.75 -3.84
C ASP A 182 -22.19 0.16 -5.01
N GLU A 183 -23.14 0.95 -5.51
CA GLU A 183 -23.06 1.67 -6.79
C GLU A 183 -22.34 3.03 -6.72
N ASN A 184 -21.83 3.46 -5.55
CA ASN A 184 -21.45 4.87 -5.31
C ASN A 184 -19.95 5.20 -5.16
N LEU A 185 -19.02 4.27 -5.36
CA LEU A 185 -17.63 4.60 -5.70
C LEU A 185 -17.40 4.23 -7.16
N GLU A 186 -17.12 5.21 -8.02
CA GLU A 186 -16.82 4.96 -9.43
C GLU A 186 -15.47 4.23 -9.57
N ASN A 187 -15.50 2.91 -9.42
CA ASN A 187 -14.36 2.04 -9.61
C ASN A 187 -14.07 1.88 -11.10
N ILE A 188 -13.25 2.79 -11.62
CA ILE A 188 -12.84 2.81 -13.02
C ILE A 188 -11.46 2.19 -13.17
N TYR A 189 -11.32 1.20 -14.04
CA TYR A 189 -10.07 0.47 -14.25
C TYR A 189 -9.98 -0.13 -15.65
N LEU A 190 -8.77 -0.53 -16.04
CA LEU A 190 -8.44 -1.20 -17.29
C LEU A 190 -8.12 -2.68 -17.05
N LYS A 191 -8.45 -3.52 -18.02
CA LYS A 191 -8.05 -4.93 -18.10
C LYS A 191 -7.50 -5.25 -19.48
N VAL A 192 -6.62 -6.24 -19.57
CA VAL A 192 -6.17 -6.78 -20.87
C VAL A 192 -7.06 -7.96 -21.23
N GLN A 193 -7.94 -7.82 -22.21
CA GLN A 193 -8.69 -8.95 -22.74
C GLN A 193 -7.75 -9.82 -23.58
N ILE A 194 -7.63 -11.11 -23.23
CA ILE A 194 -6.70 -12.04 -23.87
C ILE A 194 -7.39 -13.13 -24.69
N ALA A 195 -8.65 -13.45 -24.38
CA ALA A 195 -9.40 -14.48 -25.09
C ALA A 195 -10.91 -14.27 -24.97
N SER A 196 -11.67 -14.89 -25.87
CA SER A 196 -13.13 -15.00 -25.79
C SER A 196 -13.60 -16.32 -26.41
N GLY A 197 -14.67 -16.92 -25.88
CA GLY A 197 -15.21 -18.17 -26.44
C GLY A 197 -16.49 -18.63 -25.76
N THR A 198 -17.21 -19.58 -26.36
CA THR A 198 -18.46 -20.14 -25.82
C THR A 198 -18.23 -21.19 -24.73
N ARG A 199 -17.05 -21.81 -24.71
CA ARG A 199 -16.64 -22.80 -23.72
C ARG A 199 -15.98 -22.13 -22.52
N PHE A 200 -16.37 -22.55 -21.33
CA PHE A 200 -15.70 -22.16 -20.10
C PHE A 200 -14.31 -22.83 -19.98
N LEU A 201 -13.32 -22.05 -19.56
CA LEU A 201 -11.96 -22.47 -19.29
C LEU A 201 -11.61 -22.06 -17.86
N ASP A 202 -11.11 -22.99 -17.07
CA ASP A 202 -10.65 -22.70 -15.72
C ASP A 202 -9.48 -21.70 -15.75
N LEU A 203 -9.44 -20.79 -14.78
CA LEU A 203 -8.41 -19.75 -14.62
C LEU A 203 -7.06 -20.31 -14.13
N LYS A 204 -6.58 -21.36 -14.78
CA LYS A 204 -5.31 -22.01 -14.50
C LYS A 204 -4.26 -21.55 -15.51
N PRO A 205 -3.02 -21.24 -15.09
CA PRO A 205 -2.01 -20.69 -15.98
C PRO A 205 -1.74 -21.52 -17.24
N TYR A 206 -1.84 -22.85 -17.17
CA TYR A 206 -1.64 -23.73 -18.33
C TYR A 206 -2.68 -23.50 -19.46
N ASN A 207 -3.91 -23.05 -19.12
CA ASN A 207 -4.91 -22.68 -20.12
C ASN A 207 -4.61 -21.33 -20.80
N PHE A 208 -3.72 -20.52 -20.20
CA PHE A 208 -3.44 -19.16 -20.61
C PHE A 208 -1.95 -18.89 -20.82
N LYS A 209 -1.21 -19.87 -21.36
CA LYS A 209 0.21 -19.75 -21.73
C LYS A 209 1.11 -19.27 -20.58
N GLY A 210 0.79 -19.70 -19.35
CA GLY A 210 1.55 -19.37 -18.14
C GLY A 210 1.19 -18.02 -17.51
N LEU A 211 0.27 -17.24 -18.08
CA LEU A 211 -0.22 -16.01 -17.44
C LEU A 211 -0.93 -16.33 -16.12
N LYS A 212 -0.69 -15.50 -15.11
CA LYS A 212 -1.31 -15.53 -13.78
C LYS A 212 -2.23 -14.31 -13.62
N GLN A 213 -2.92 -14.17 -12.48
CA GLN A 213 -3.83 -13.03 -12.23
C GLN A 213 -4.90 -12.89 -13.32
N LEU A 214 -5.60 -13.99 -13.55
CA LEU A 214 -6.62 -14.11 -14.58
C LEU A 214 -8.00 -13.84 -13.99
N THR A 215 -8.86 -13.19 -14.74
CA THR A 215 -10.29 -13.09 -14.43
C THR A 215 -11.11 -13.42 -15.68
N TYR A 216 -12.39 -13.71 -15.51
CA TYR A 216 -13.32 -13.83 -16.64
C TYR A 216 -14.62 -13.07 -16.37
N SER A 217 -15.37 -12.80 -17.43
CA SER A 217 -16.73 -12.30 -17.34
C SER A 217 -17.58 -12.93 -18.44
N LYS A 218 -18.86 -13.19 -18.12
CA LYS A 218 -19.80 -13.80 -19.05
C LYS A 218 -20.59 -12.71 -19.77
N PHE A 219 -20.58 -12.75 -21.10
CA PHE A 219 -21.31 -11.85 -21.99
C PHE A 219 -22.24 -12.70 -22.87
N GLY A 220 -23.48 -12.86 -22.43
CA GLY A 220 -24.46 -13.76 -23.06
C GLY A 220 -23.98 -15.22 -23.03
N LYS A 221 -23.76 -15.81 -24.21
CA LYS A 221 -23.24 -17.18 -24.37
C LYS A 221 -21.71 -17.27 -24.34
N ASN A 222 -21.01 -16.14 -24.37
CA ASN A 222 -19.56 -16.10 -24.46
C ASN A 222 -18.92 -15.76 -23.11
N TYR A 223 -17.77 -16.36 -22.85
CA TYR A 223 -16.85 -16.00 -21.79
C TYR A 223 -15.75 -15.13 -22.38
N LYS A 224 -15.44 -14.00 -21.72
CA LYS A 224 -14.27 -13.17 -22.02
C LYS A 224 -13.28 -13.32 -20.88
N TYR A 225 -12.00 -13.47 -21.21
CA TYR A 225 -10.92 -13.68 -20.25
C TYR A 225 -9.97 -12.50 -20.25
N PHE A 226 -9.53 -12.13 -19.06
CA PHE A 226 -8.73 -10.94 -18.82
C PHE A 226 -7.48 -11.28 -18.02
N PHE A 227 -6.38 -10.62 -18.37
CA PHE A 227 -5.11 -10.66 -17.68
C PHE A 227 -4.86 -9.33 -16.97
N GLU A 228 -4.64 -9.40 -15.65
CA GLU A 228 -4.41 -8.27 -14.76
C GLU A 228 -5.54 -7.23 -14.78
N ASN A 229 -5.49 -6.28 -13.84
CA ASN A 229 -6.27 -5.05 -13.91
C ASN A 229 -5.48 -3.90 -13.29
N THR A 230 -5.77 -2.67 -13.71
CA THR A 230 -5.08 -1.48 -13.20
C THR A 230 -5.84 -0.21 -13.56
N GLN A 231 -5.75 0.83 -12.72
CA GLN A 231 -6.27 2.16 -13.04
C GLN A 231 -5.31 2.98 -13.91
N SER A 232 -4.03 2.56 -14.01
CA SER A 232 -3.00 3.25 -14.79
C SER A 232 -2.94 2.78 -16.23
N LEU A 233 -3.14 3.71 -17.18
CA LEU A 233 -3.01 3.40 -18.62
C LEU A 233 -1.60 2.92 -18.98
N LYS A 234 -0.55 3.46 -18.34
CA LYS A 234 0.83 3.03 -18.58
C LYS A 234 1.01 1.56 -18.22
N LYS A 235 0.60 1.18 -17.00
CA LYS A 235 0.67 -0.21 -16.51
C LYS A 235 -0.21 -1.15 -17.34
N ALA A 236 -1.36 -0.67 -17.82
CA ALA A 236 -2.24 -1.43 -18.70
C ALA A 236 -1.55 -1.75 -20.04
N ASN A 237 -0.82 -0.80 -20.62
CA ASN A 237 -0.03 -1.03 -21.83
C ASN A 237 1.13 -2.02 -21.58
N GLU A 238 1.80 -1.96 -20.43
CA GLU A 238 2.81 -2.95 -20.06
C GLU A 238 2.22 -4.36 -19.96
N PHE A 239 1.05 -4.52 -19.34
CA PHE A 239 0.32 -5.78 -19.29
C PHE A 239 -0.10 -6.27 -20.68
N LEU A 240 -0.54 -5.35 -21.54
CA LEU A 240 -0.90 -5.66 -22.93
C LEU A 240 0.29 -6.24 -23.68
N GLU A 241 1.46 -5.59 -23.58
CA GLU A 241 2.69 -6.06 -24.20
C GLU A 241 3.14 -7.41 -23.65
N LYS A 242 3.00 -7.62 -22.33
CA LYS A 242 3.29 -8.92 -21.70
C LYS A 242 2.37 -10.02 -22.23
N ALA A 243 1.06 -9.76 -22.36
CA ALA A 243 0.12 -10.73 -22.91
C ALA A 243 0.41 -11.06 -24.38
N LYS A 244 0.75 -10.04 -25.19
CA LYS A 244 1.15 -10.21 -26.59
C LYS A 244 2.42 -11.04 -26.72
N LYS A 245 3.44 -10.78 -25.90
CA LYS A 245 4.69 -11.57 -25.84
C LYS A 245 4.44 -13.01 -25.40
N ALA A 246 3.50 -13.25 -24.49
CA ALA A 246 3.07 -14.60 -24.12
C ALA A 246 2.31 -15.32 -25.25
N GLY A 247 1.96 -14.63 -26.33
CA GLY A 247 1.37 -15.18 -27.55
C GLY A 247 -0.11 -14.91 -27.72
N PHE A 248 -0.69 -13.97 -26.97
CA PHE A 248 -2.05 -13.45 -27.20
C PHE A 248 -1.98 -12.23 -28.12
N LYS A 249 -1.78 -12.46 -29.42
CA LYS A 249 -1.54 -11.39 -30.41
C LYS A 249 -2.71 -10.40 -30.52
N ASP A 250 -3.93 -10.92 -30.36
CA ASP A 250 -5.18 -10.15 -30.42
C ASP A 250 -5.58 -9.55 -29.05
N ALA A 251 -4.67 -9.57 -28.07
CA ALA A 251 -4.94 -8.96 -26.79
C ALA A 251 -5.22 -7.46 -26.96
N LEU A 252 -6.16 -6.94 -26.18
CA LEU A 252 -6.58 -5.54 -26.27
C LEU A 252 -6.95 -4.99 -24.89
N LEU A 253 -6.85 -3.66 -24.75
CA LEU A 253 -7.29 -2.96 -23.55
C LEU A 253 -8.79 -2.73 -23.56
N VAL A 254 -9.41 -2.99 -22.41
CA VAL A 254 -10.81 -2.69 -22.15
C VAL A 254 -10.92 -1.92 -20.84
N ALA A 255 -11.80 -0.92 -20.83
CA ALA A 255 -12.12 -0.16 -19.63
C ALA A 255 -13.37 -0.70 -18.95
N PHE A 256 -13.40 -0.55 -17.63
CA PHE A 256 -14.52 -0.92 -16.78
C PHE A 256 -14.80 0.22 -15.82
N LYS A 257 -16.07 0.39 -15.48
CA LYS A 257 -16.58 1.24 -14.42
C LYS A 257 -17.58 0.43 -13.62
N ASN A 258 -17.34 0.27 -12.31
CA ASN A 258 -18.21 -0.48 -11.40
C ASN A 258 -18.50 -1.90 -11.91
N GLY A 259 -17.49 -2.56 -12.50
CA GLY A 259 -17.63 -3.91 -13.06
C GLY A 259 -18.31 -4.01 -14.42
N LYS A 260 -18.86 -2.92 -14.97
CA LYS A 260 -19.41 -2.87 -16.33
C LYS A 260 -18.36 -2.35 -17.31
N GLN A 261 -18.25 -2.99 -18.47
CA GLN A 261 -17.32 -2.54 -19.51
C GLN A 261 -17.81 -1.18 -20.06
N ILE A 262 -16.91 -0.20 -20.15
CA ILE A 262 -17.15 1.14 -20.69
C ILE A 262 -16.22 1.42 -21.88
N SER A 263 -16.47 2.54 -22.58
CA SER A 263 -15.59 2.97 -23.67
C SER A 263 -14.27 3.55 -23.15
N MET A 264 -13.20 3.47 -23.95
CA MET A 264 -11.92 4.12 -23.60
C MET A 264 -12.06 5.64 -23.48
N ASN A 265 -12.92 6.28 -24.29
CA ASN A 265 -13.19 7.71 -24.18
C ASN A 265 -13.82 8.06 -22.82
N GLU A 266 -14.77 7.25 -22.36
CA GLU A 266 -15.38 7.41 -21.04
C GLU A 266 -14.35 7.24 -19.91
N PHE A 267 -13.45 6.25 -20.03
CA PHE A 267 -12.34 6.07 -19.10
C PHE A 267 -11.44 7.32 -19.01
N PHE A 268 -11.12 7.95 -20.14
CA PHE A 268 -10.31 9.17 -20.14
C PHE A 268 -11.03 10.37 -19.55
N LEU A 269 -12.33 10.52 -19.79
CA LEU A 269 -13.12 11.61 -19.24
C LEU A 269 -13.24 11.53 -17.73
N SER A 270 -13.42 10.33 -17.18
CA SER A 270 -13.52 10.14 -15.73
C SER A 270 -12.21 10.27 -14.97
N ASN A 271 -11.06 10.18 -15.64
CA ASN A 271 -9.72 10.34 -15.04
C ASN A 271 -9.12 11.76 -15.23
N ARG A 272 -9.91 12.74 -15.70
CA ARG A 272 -9.46 14.13 -15.93
C ARG A 272 -9.80 15.12 -14.80
N ASN A 273 -10.49 14.67 -13.75
CA ASN A 273 -10.87 15.48 -12.59
C ASN A 273 -10.06 15.13 -11.35
#